data_AF-A0A835KK67-F1
#
_entry.id   AF-A0A835KK67-F1
#
_cell.length_a   1.000
_cell.length_b   1.000
_cell.length_c   1.000
_cell.angle_alpha   90.00
_cell.angle_beta   90.00
_cell.angle_gamma   90.00
#
_symmetry.space_group_name_H-M   'P 1'
#
loop_
_entity.id
_entity.type
_entity.pdbx_description
1 polymer ?
#
loop_
_entity_poly.entity_id
_entity_poly.type
_entity_poly.pdbx_seq_one_letter_code
_entity_poly.pdbx_strand_id
1 'polypeptide(L)'
;MEARAPFYASKVTCYAVHPDGRTLFVSAASREKGHPRSGTFSLDTERLEWTRHGDWLLPFSGQAYFDAELEGWVGLCGESPGAGRLCACDVVAPPVAGELTTSRPPSWKLGEDELFRKDPKLHLGAKLLYMGHSMFCLVEHLLHKDDEHLRSEAYNCPPRLRRVLCVTTFGLRYNKEGQLRTTLQRARACKTYKIHHDSRGSRKPVAFWL
;
A
#
# COMPACT_ATOMS: atom_id res chain seq x y z
N MET A 1 28.49 5.84 4.79
CA MET A 1 28.21 6.46 3.48
C MET A 1 26.75 6.13 3.18
N GLU A 2 25.88 7.13 3.00
CA GLU A 2 24.46 6.86 2.71
C GLU A 2 24.26 6.40 1.26
N ALA A 3 23.50 5.34 1.06
CA ALA A 3 23.17 4.82 -0.26
C ALA A 3 22.14 5.71 -0.95
N ARG A 4 22.57 6.49 -1.95
CA ARG A 4 21.65 7.32 -2.73
C ARG A 4 20.64 6.44 -3.47
N ALA A 5 19.35 6.66 -3.22
CA ALA A 5 18.28 5.92 -3.89
C ALA A 5 18.30 6.15 -5.42
N PRO A 6 18.10 5.10 -6.24
CA PRO A 6 18.09 5.21 -7.71
C PRO A 6 16.78 5.80 -8.28
N PHE A 7 15.95 6.41 -7.43
CA PHE A 7 14.66 7.01 -7.76
C PHE A 7 14.37 8.18 -6.83
N TYR A 8 13.41 9.02 -7.22
CA TYR A 8 12.89 10.07 -6.34
C TYR A 8 11.87 9.50 -5.37
N ALA A 9 11.95 9.88 -4.09
CA ALA A 9 10.99 9.44 -3.06
C ALA A 9 9.53 9.78 -3.42
N SER A 10 9.29 10.88 -4.13
CA SER A 10 7.97 11.29 -4.63
C SER A 10 7.38 10.35 -5.69
N LYS A 11 8.20 9.47 -6.27
CA LYS A 11 7.80 8.50 -7.28
C LYS A 11 7.57 7.10 -6.71
N VAL A 12 7.79 6.90 -5.40
CA VAL A 12 7.54 5.60 -4.73
C VAL A 12 6.05 5.30 -4.75
N THR A 13 5.69 4.15 -5.30
CA THR A 13 4.31 3.65 -5.33
C THR A 13 4.04 2.70 -4.18
N CYS A 14 5.00 1.84 -3.87
CA CYS A 14 4.89 0.87 -2.79
C CYS A 14 6.24 0.40 -2.27
N TYR A 15 6.21 -0.24 -1.10
CA TYR A 15 7.36 -0.86 -0.47
C TYR A 15 6.94 -2.03 0.42
N ALA A 16 7.86 -2.97 0.64
CA ALA A 16 7.67 -4.13 1.50
C ALA A 16 9.00 -4.52 2.14
N VAL A 17 8.97 -4.96 3.39
CA VAL A 17 10.13 -5.58 4.04
C VAL A 17 10.17 -7.06 3.64
N HIS A 18 11.33 -7.55 3.24
CA HIS A 18 11.56 -8.95 2.92
C HIS A 18 11.54 -9.81 4.20
N PRO A 19 11.13 -11.09 4.14
CA PRO A 19 11.07 -11.96 5.32
C PRO A 19 12.40 -12.16 6.05
N ASP A 20 13.53 -11.86 5.41
CA ASP A 20 14.86 -11.86 6.04
C ASP A 20 15.04 -10.75 7.10
N GLY A 21 14.11 -9.81 7.21
CA GLY A 21 14.15 -8.69 8.15
C GLY A 21 15.21 -7.62 7.84
N ARG A 22 15.93 -7.75 6.72
CA ARG A 22 17.08 -6.92 6.34
C ARG A 22 16.87 -6.20 5.02
N THR A 23 16.15 -6.80 4.09
CA THR A 23 16.02 -6.29 2.73
C THR A 23 14.72 -5.51 2.57
N LEU A 24 14.80 -4.27 2.11
CA LEU A 24 13.62 -3.44 1.80
C LEU A 24 13.38 -3.41 0.29
N PHE A 25 12.23 -3.87 -0.17
CA PHE A 25 11.79 -3.73 -1.55
C PHE A 25 11.01 -2.44 -1.75
N VAL A 26 11.27 -1.74 -2.85
CA VAL A 26 10.63 -0.48 -3.22
C VAL A 26 10.34 -0.47 -4.72
N SER A 27 9.10 -0.18 -5.09
CA SER A 27 8.74 0.13 -6.47
C SER A 27 8.55 1.63 -6.65
N ALA A 28 9.16 2.16 -7.71
CA ALA A 28 9.04 3.57 -8.07
C ALA A 28 8.59 3.71 -9.52
N ALA A 29 7.58 4.55 -9.77
CA ALA A 29 6.99 4.77 -11.07
C ALA A 29 7.31 6.18 -11.60
N SER A 30 7.90 6.26 -12.79
CA SER A 30 8.11 7.53 -13.48
C SER A 30 7.49 7.49 -14.88
N ARG A 31 6.84 8.59 -15.27
CA ARG A 31 6.28 8.80 -16.62
C ARG A 31 6.99 9.92 -17.38
N GLU A 32 7.98 10.57 -16.76
CA GLU A 32 8.64 11.76 -17.30
C GLU A 32 9.90 11.37 -18.09
N LYS A 33 10.09 11.98 -19.26
CA LYS A 33 11.33 11.85 -20.04
C LYS A 33 12.50 12.43 -19.22
N GLY A 34 13.62 11.71 -19.17
CA GLY A 34 14.82 12.11 -18.42
C GLY A 34 14.83 11.73 -16.94
N HIS A 35 13.78 11.10 -16.43
CA HIS A 35 13.76 10.52 -15.07
C HIS A 35 14.18 9.04 -15.07
N PRO A 36 14.60 8.50 -13.91
CA PRO A 36 14.84 7.07 -13.77
C PRO A 36 13.64 6.26 -14.24
N ARG A 37 13.88 5.19 -15.01
CA ARG A 37 12.81 4.31 -15.49
C ARG A 37 12.07 3.69 -14.31
N SER A 38 10.79 3.45 -14.49
CA SER A 38 10.00 2.67 -13.54
C SER A 38 10.67 1.33 -13.25
N GLY A 39 10.54 0.87 -12.02
CA GLY A 39 11.08 -0.43 -11.66
C GLY A 39 10.97 -0.73 -10.18
N THR A 40 11.38 -1.94 -9.85
CA THR A 40 11.47 -2.44 -8.49
C THR A 40 12.92 -2.61 -8.10
N PHE A 41 13.23 -2.19 -6.88
CA PHE A 41 14.56 -2.14 -6.30
C PHE A 41 14.53 -2.78 -4.92
N SER A 42 15.65 -3.33 -4.48
CA SER A 42 15.86 -3.72 -3.09
C SER A 42 17.00 -2.91 -2.49
N LEU A 43 16.86 -2.55 -1.22
CA LEU A 43 17.93 -1.99 -0.39
C LEU A 43 18.33 -3.04 0.64
N ASP A 44 19.61 -3.44 0.60
CA ASP A 44 20.23 -4.14 1.72
C ASP A 44 20.54 -3.10 2.82
N THR A 45 19.87 -3.20 3.96
CA THR A 45 20.01 -2.20 5.04
C THR A 45 21.31 -2.32 5.83
N GLU A 46 22.02 -3.45 5.75
CA GLU A 46 23.34 -3.61 6.37
C GLU A 46 24.44 -3.07 5.46
N ARG A 47 24.40 -3.44 4.17
CA ARG A 47 25.41 -3.02 3.19
C ARG A 47 25.16 -1.61 2.66
N LEU A 48 23.94 -1.10 2.82
CA LEU A 48 23.47 0.14 2.20
C LEU A 48 23.71 0.09 0.69
N GLU A 49 23.23 -0.99 0.06
CA GLU A 49 23.38 -1.21 -1.39
C GLU A 49 22.01 -1.37 -2.05
N TRP A 50 21.83 -0.67 -3.18
CA TRP A 50 20.63 -0.77 -3.99
C TRP A 50 20.82 -1.74 -5.15
N THR A 51 19.89 -2.67 -5.32
CA THR A 51 19.83 -3.56 -6.48
C THR A 51 18.53 -3.35 -7.23
N ARG A 52 18.59 -3.33 -8.56
CA ARG A 52 17.41 -3.26 -9.43
C ARG A 52 16.99 -4.67 -9.86
N HIS A 53 15.70 -4.96 -9.78
CA HIS A 53 15.13 -6.27 -10.12
C HIS A 53 14.46 -6.31 -11.49
N GLY A 54 13.98 -5.16 -12.00
CA GLY A 54 13.45 -5.09 -13.36
C GLY A 54 12.63 -3.84 -13.66
N ASP A 55 12.14 -3.76 -14.90
CA ASP A 55 11.27 -2.72 -15.44
C ASP A 55 9.78 -3.00 -15.11
N TRP A 56 9.51 -3.53 -13.91
CA TRP A 56 8.18 -3.86 -13.42
C TRP A 56 7.95 -3.33 -12.01
N LEU A 57 6.69 -3.18 -11.61
CA LEU A 57 6.29 -2.68 -10.29
C LEU A 57 5.57 -3.78 -9.52
N LEU A 58 5.73 -3.79 -8.19
CA LEU A 58 4.90 -4.61 -7.32
C LEU A 58 3.44 -4.12 -7.36
N PRO A 59 2.45 -5.01 -7.24
CA PRO A 59 1.03 -4.71 -7.49
C PRO A 59 0.36 -3.93 -6.35
N PHE A 60 1.14 -3.26 -5.50
CA PHE A 60 0.67 -2.65 -4.26
C PHE A 60 0.58 -1.12 -4.34
N SER A 61 -0.24 -0.55 -3.46
CA SER A 61 -0.29 0.87 -3.15
C SER A 61 0.11 1.10 -1.69
N GLY A 62 1.25 1.76 -1.49
CA GLY A 62 1.81 1.95 -0.15
C GLY A 62 2.53 0.72 0.37
N GLN A 63 2.35 0.41 1.66
CA GLN A 63 3.07 -0.68 2.31
C GLN A 63 2.40 -2.03 2.07
N ALA A 64 3.20 -3.05 1.78
CA ALA A 64 2.81 -4.45 1.84
C ALA A 64 3.58 -5.16 2.97
N TYR A 65 3.00 -6.25 3.46
CA TYR A 65 3.49 -7.01 4.60
C TYR A 65 3.65 -8.46 4.21
N PHE A 66 4.72 -9.09 4.67
CA PHE A 66 4.84 -10.53 4.56
C PHE A 66 3.87 -11.21 5.53
N ASP A 67 3.13 -12.18 5.03
CA ASP A 67 2.33 -13.09 5.83
C ASP A 67 2.82 -14.51 5.62
N ALA A 68 3.22 -15.18 6.71
CA ALA A 68 3.79 -16.51 6.67
C ALA A 68 2.76 -17.60 6.34
N GLU A 69 1.49 -17.42 6.71
CA GLU A 69 0.43 -18.40 6.42
C GLU A 69 0.00 -18.34 4.95
N LEU A 70 0.10 -17.15 4.33
CA LEU A 70 -0.16 -16.93 2.91
C LEU A 70 1.09 -17.06 2.03
N GLU A 71 2.25 -17.28 2.65
CA GLU A 71 3.58 -17.43 2.01
C GLU A 71 3.91 -16.31 1.01
N GLY A 72 3.49 -15.08 1.31
CA GLY A 72 3.56 -13.99 0.33
C GLY A 72 3.43 -12.61 0.94
N TRP A 73 3.72 -11.59 0.13
CA TRP A 73 3.42 -10.21 0.47
C TRP A 73 1.95 -9.91 0.23
N VAL A 74 1.32 -9.23 1.17
CA VAL A 74 -0.07 -8.77 1.10
C VAL A 74 -0.13 -7.26 1.26
N GLY A 75 -0.90 -6.60 0.40
CA GLY A 75 -1.06 -5.15 0.42
C GLY A 75 -2.34 -4.68 -0.26
N LEU A 76 -2.63 -3.38 -0.12
CA LEU A 76 -3.68 -2.73 -0.93
C LEU A 76 -3.27 -2.79 -2.40
N CYS A 77 -4.18 -3.18 -3.30
CA CYS A 77 -3.86 -3.23 -4.72
C CYS A 77 -3.65 -1.82 -5.30
N GLY A 78 -2.56 -1.65 -6.05
CA GLY A 78 -2.21 -0.42 -6.75
C GLY A 78 -2.73 -0.34 -8.19
N GLU A 79 -3.17 -1.45 -8.77
CA GLU A 79 -3.69 -1.52 -10.13
C GLU A 79 -5.14 -1.07 -10.21
N SER A 80 -5.54 -0.39 -11.29
CA SER A 80 -6.94 -0.05 -11.59
C SER A 80 -7.46 -1.11 -12.56
N PRO A 81 -8.14 -2.18 -12.08
CA PRO A 81 -9.42 -2.08 -11.38
C PRO A 81 -9.42 -2.58 -9.92
N GLY A 82 -8.26 -2.82 -9.31
CA GLY A 82 -8.10 -3.36 -7.96
C GLY A 82 -8.33 -2.38 -6.82
N ALA A 83 -8.73 -1.14 -7.09
CA ALA A 83 -8.98 -0.13 -6.04
C ALA A 83 -9.92 -0.67 -4.95
N GLY A 84 -9.50 -0.52 -3.69
CA GLY A 84 -10.28 -0.99 -2.53
C GLY A 84 -10.20 -2.49 -2.24
N ARG A 85 -9.42 -3.24 -3.02
CA ARG A 85 -9.15 -4.66 -2.80
C ARG A 85 -7.71 -4.86 -2.34
N LEU A 86 -7.45 -6.03 -1.76
CA LEU A 86 -6.09 -6.48 -1.46
C LEU A 86 -5.55 -7.30 -2.62
N CYS A 87 -4.23 -7.41 -2.71
CA CYS A 87 -3.57 -8.41 -3.53
C CYS A 87 -2.49 -9.13 -2.70
N ALA A 88 -2.18 -10.34 -3.13
CA ALA A 88 -1.05 -11.12 -2.63
C ALA A 88 -0.03 -11.31 -3.76
N CYS A 89 1.25 -11.25 -3.45
CA CYS A 89 2.35 -11.36 -4.39
C CYS A 89 3.41 -12.31 -3.85
N ASP A 90 3.97 -13.15 -4.71
CA ASP A 90 5.12 -13.99 -4.34
C ASP A 90 6.28 -13.10 -3.88
N VAL A 91 6.98 -13.55 -2.83
CA VAL A 91 8.16 -12.84 -2.34
C VAL A 91 9.28 -12.92 -3.39
N VAL A 92 9.81 -11.77 -3.76
CA VAL A 92 10.92 -11.70 -4.72
C VAL A 92 12.20 -12.07 -4.00
N ALA A 93 12.89 -13.10 -4.49
CA ALA A 93 14.17 -13.50 -3.94
C ALA A 93 15.20 -12.37 -4.04
N PRO A 94 16.05 -12.15 -3.02
CA PRO A 94 17.19 -11.27 -3.13
C PRO A 94 18.14 -11.78 -4.23
N PRO A 95 18.90 -10.89 -4.88
CA PRO A 95 19.87 -11.30 -5.89
C PRO A 95 20.95 -12.17 -5.25
N VAL A 96 21.19 -13.37 -5.78
CA VAL A 96 22.35 -14.20 -5.42
C VAL A 96 23.56 -13.73 -6.23
N ALA A 97 24.72 -13.64 -5.60
CA ALA A 97 25.96 -13.21 -6.26
C ALA A 97 26.29 -14.15 -7.45
N GLY A 98 26.34 -13.60 -8.66
CA GLY A 98 26.65 -14.34 -9.88
C GLY A 98 25.45 -14.74 -10.75
N GLU A 99 24.22 -14.54 -10.28
CA GLU A 99 23.00 -14.75 -11.06
C GLU A 99 22.48 -13.45 -11.67
N LEU A 100 22.08 -13.49 -12.94
CA LEU A 100 21.34 -12.39 -13.57
C LEU A 100 19.99 -12.25 -12.85
N THR A 101 19.74 -11.08 -12.27
CA THR A 101 18.45 -10.71 -11.68
C THR A 101 17.33 -11.05 -12.67
N THR A 102 16.41 -11.91 -12.26
CA THR A 102 15.31 -12.37 -13.10
C THR A 102 14.45 -11.17 -13.49
N SER A 103 14.40 -10.85 -14.79
CA SER A 103 13.64 -9.69 -15.30
C SER A 103 12.11 -9.88 -15.24
N ARG A 104 11.65 -11.07 -14.83
CA ARG A 104 10.24 -11.43 -14.81
C ARG A 104 9.58 -10.89 -13.53
N PRO A 105 8.41 -10.25 -13.62
CA PRO A 105 7.66 -9.85 -12.43
C PRO A 105 7.21 -11.08 -11.62
N PRO A 106 7.11 -10.96 -10.28
CA PRO A 106 6.56 -12.01 -9.44
C PRO A 106 5.09 -12.29 -9.80
N SER A 107 4.64 -13.52 -9.55
CA SER A 107 3.22 -13.84 -9.69
C SER A 107 2.45 -13.14 -8.58
N TRP A 108 1.23 -12.70 -8.88
CA TRP A 108 0.37 -12.08 -7.90
C TRP A 108 -1.09 -12.39 -8.19
N LYS A 109 -1.90 -12.27 -7.15
CA LYS A 109 -3.34 -12.55 -7.16
C LYS A 109 -4.10 -11.36 -6.60
N LEU A 110 -5.17 -10.99 -7.27
CA LEU A 110 -6.11 -10.00 -6.77
C LEU A 110 -7.12 -10.69 -5.84
N GLY A 111 -7.31 -10.12 -4.65
CA GLY A 111 -8.36 -10.56 -3.74
C GLY A 111 -9.75 -10.19 -4.27
N GLU A 112 -10.75 -10.94 -3.84
CA GLU A 112 -12.11 -10.78 -4.35
C GLU A 112 -12.93 -9.76 -3.56
N ASP A 113 -12.61 -9.60 -2.27
CA ASP A 113 -13.35 -8.72 -1.38
C ASP A 113 -13.01 -7.25 -1.62
N GLU A 114 -14.03 -6.45 -1.95
CA GLU A 114 -13.96 -4.98 -1.89
C GLU A 114 -14.14 -4.52 -0.44
N LEU A 115 -13.10 -3.90 0.11
CA LEU A 115 -13.03 -3.52 1.53
C LEU A 115 -13.36 -2.05 1.77
N PHE A 116 -13.17 -1.21 0.76
CA PHE A 116 -13.51 0.21 0.88
C PHE A 116 -15.02 0.39 1.05
N ARG A 117 -15.42 1.47 1.72
CA ARG A 117 -16.83 1.86 1.74
C ARG A 117 -17.32 2.13 0.33
N LYS A 118 -18.56 1.72 0.10
CA LYS A 118 -19.36 2.03 -1.08
C LYS A 118 -19.67 3.53 -1.14
N ASP A 119 -18.67 4.37 -1.42
CA ASP A 119 -18.78 5.80 -1.75
C ASP A 119 -17.40 6.33 -2.22
N PRO A 120 -16.94 5.98 -3.44
CA PRO A 120 -15.58 6.30 -3.91
C PRO A 120 -15.29 7.81 -3.92
N LYS A 121 -16.32 8.65 -4.09
CA LYS A 121 -16.21 10.11 -4.12
C LYS A 121 -15.76 10.72 -2.80
N LEU A 122 -16.01 10.03 -1.69
CA LEU A 122 -15.63 10.48 -0.34
C LEU A 122 -14.24 9.97 0.05
N HIS A 123 -13.70 8.99 -0.65
CA HIS A 123 -12.46 8.33 -0.28
C HIS A 123 -11.24 9.24 -0.49
N LEU A 124 -10.56 9.57 0.61
CA LEU A 124 -9.35 10.40 0.62
C LEU A 124 -8.07 9.56 0.59
N GLY A 125 -8.15 8.32 1.08
CA GLY A 125 -7.03 7.38 1.11
C GLY A 125 -7.23 6.30 2.15
N ALA A 126 -6.40 5.27 2.09
CA ALA A 126 -6.41 4.17 3.04
C ALA A 126 -5.00 3.73 3.39
N LYS A 127 -4.88 3.03 4.52
CA LYS A 127 -3.68 2.32 4.96
C LYS A 127 -4.06 0.93 5.42
N LEU A 128 -3.19 -0.04 5.12
CA LEU A 128 -3.26 -1.39 5.65
C LEU A 128 -2.20 -1.55 6.73
N LEU A 129 -2.55 -2.29 7.79
CA LEU A 129 -1.67 -2.68 8.87
C LEU A 129 -1.75 -4.19 9.04
N TYR A 130 -0.60 -4.80 9.27
CA TYR A 130 -0.53 -6.21 9.67
C TYR A 130 -0.55 -6.31 11.19
N MET A 131 -1.38 -7.22 11.71
CA MET A 131 -1.57 -7.46 13.15
C MET A 131 -1.02 -8.82 13.59
N GLY A 132 -0.40 -9.59 12.67
CA GLY A 132 0.04 -10.97 12.91
C GLY A 132 -1.04 -12.01 12.65
N HIS A 133 -0.66 -13.27 12.46
CA HIS A 133 -1.58 -14.42 12.30
C HIS A 133 -2.66 -14.21 11.23
N SER A 134 -2.26 -13.75 10.04
CA SER A 134 -3.19 -13.39 8.96
C SER A 134 -4.24 -12.34 9.30
N MET A 135 -4.08 -11.59 10.40
CA MET A 135 -4.98 -10.51 10.78
C MET A 135 -4.47 -9.16 10.28
N PHE A 136 -5.39 -8.39 9.73
CA PHE A 136 -5.09 -7.08 9.16
C PHE A 136 -6.09 -6.03 9.64
N CYS A 137 -5.64 -4.78 9.64
CA CYS A 137 -6.46 -3.63 9.92
C CYS A 137 -6.39 -2.65 8.74
N LEU A 138 -7.55 -2.37 8.15
CA LEU A 138 -7.73 -1.33 7.15
C LEU A 138 -8.20 -0.04 7.82
N VAL A 139 -7.43 1.02 7.62
CA VAL A 139 -7.76 2.38 8.07
C VAL A 139 -8.11 3.22 6.86
N GLU A 140 -9.39 3.54 6.70
CA GLU A 140 -9.93 4.40 5.65
C GLU A 140 -10.06 5.83 6.17
N HIS A 141 -9.68 6.79 5.33
CA HIS A 141 -9.90 8.22 5.56
C HIS A 141 -10.87 8.76 4.51
N LEU A 142 -11.96 9.35 4.99
CA LEU A 142 -13.10 9.75 4.16
C LEU A 142 -13.50 11.20 4.45
N LEU A 143 -14.07 11.85 3.45
CA LEU A 143 -14.89 13.06 3.64
C LEU A 143 -16.20 12.68 4.32
N HIS A 144 -16.69 13.56 5.18
CA HIS A 144 -18.07 13.47 5.64
C HIS A 144 -19.02 13.73 4.46
N LYS A 145 -20.13 13.00 4.38
CA LYS A 145 -21.08 13.04 3.27
C LYS A 145 -21.58 14.46 2.98
N ASP A 146 -21.97 15.17 4.04
CA ASP A 146 -22.42 16.56 3.97
C ASP A 146 -21.39 17.53 3.35
N ASP A 147 -20.11 17.19 3.37
CA ASP A 147 -19.02 18.05 2.92
C ASP A 147 -18.51 17.63 1.52
N GLU A 148 -19.20 16.72 0.82
CA GLU A 148 -18.82 16.24 -0.52
C GLU A 148 -18.74 17.37 -1.56
N HIS A 149 -19.72 18.27 -1.55
CA HIS A 149 -19.84 19.40 -2.49
C HIS A 149 -18.63 20.35 -2.43
N LEU A 150 -18.00 20.46 -1.27
CA LEU A 150 -16.83 21.29 -1.02
C LEU A 150 -15.54 20.76 -1.66
N ARG A 151 -15.56 19.53 -2.20
CA ARG A 151 -14.41 18.94 -2.90
C ARG A 151 -14.13 19.63 -4.25
N SER A 152 -15.16 20.19 -4.89
CA SER A 152 -15.07 20.81 -6.23
C SER A 152 -14.58 22.26 -6.20
N GLU A 153 -14.70 22.97 -5.08
CA GLU A 153 -14.32 24.39 -4.94
C GLU A 153 -12.81 24.58 -4.67
N ALA A 154 -11.98 23.66 -5.17
CA ALA A 154 -10.60 23.38 -4.76
C ALA A 154 -9.56 24.49 -5.00
N TYR A 155 -9.96 25.71 -5.33
CA TYR A 155 -9.08 26.87 -5.30
C TYR A 155 -9.05 27.57 -3.94
N ASN A 156 -10.07 27.37 -3.08
CA ASN A 156 -10.09 27.85 -1.70
C ASN A 156 -10.62 26.74 -0.78
N CYS A 157 -9.74 26.16 0.06
CA CYS A 157 -10.15 25.11 0.99
C CYS A 157 -11.15 25.66 2.02
N PRO A 158 -12.40 25.15 2.05
CA PRO A 158 -13.41 25.69 2.95
C PRO A 158 -13.15 25.31 4.41
N PRO A 159 -13.73 26.07 5.37
CA PRO A 159 -13.04 26.26 6.62
C PRO A 159 -12.91 25.05 7.56
N ARG A 160 -13.85 24.11 7.50
CA ARG A 160 -13.95 23.07 8.54
C ARG A 160 -14.51 21.78 7.98
N LEU A 161 -13.77 21.16 7.07
CA LEU A 161 -14.19 19.89 6.54
C LEU A 161 -14.13 18.80 7.62
N ARG A 162 -15.27 18.17 7.87
CA ARG A 162 -15.39 16.96 8.67
C ARG A 162 -14.75 15.79 7.93
N ARG A 163 -14.01 15.00 8.68
CA ARG A 163 -13.40 13.76 8.25
C ARG A 163 -14.03 12.61 8.99
N VAL A 164 -14.09 11.47 8.32
CA VAL A 164 -14.48 10.21 8.92
C VAL A 164 -13.29 9.28 8.81
N LEU A 165 -12.81 8.79 9.96
CA LEU A 165 -11.86 7.69 10.04
C LEU A 165 -12.68 6.41 10.22
N CYS A 166 -12.50 5.43 9.35
CA CYS A 166 -13.07 4.10 9.55
C CYS A 166 -11.95 3.08 9.68
N VAL A 167 -12.07 2.23 10.68
CA VAL A 167 -11.16 1.14 10.97
C VAL A 167 -11.93 -0.15 10.79
N THR A 168 -11.38 -1.07 10.00
CA THR A 168 -11.96 -2.40 9.78
C THR A 168 -10.87 -3.44 10.01
N THR A 169 -11.05 -4.30 11.00
CA THR A 169 -10.16 -5.45 11.23
C THR A 169 -10.75 -6.70 10.59
N PHE A 170 -9.91 -7.56 10.03
CA PHE A 170 -10.34 -8.81 9.39
C PHE A 170 -9.17 -9.78 9.29
N GLY A 171 -9.46 -11.07 9.21
CA GLY A 171 -8.47 -12.07 8.84
C GLY A 171 -8.43 -12.28 7.32
N LEU A 172 -7.35 -12.86 6.82
CA LEU A 172 -7.18 -13.26 5.42
C LEU A 172 -6.87 -14.74 5.29
N ARG A 173 -7.30 -15.35 4.19
CA ARG A 173 -6.97 -16.72 3.81
C ARG A 173 -7.17 -16.95 2.31
N TYR A 174 -6.56 -17.99 1.77
CA TYR A 174 -6.97 -18.53 0.48
C TYR A 174 -8.21 -19.42 0.62
N ASN A 175 -9.15 -19.32 -0.33
CA ASN A 175 -10.23 -20.28 -0.46
C ASN A 175 -9.74 -21.56 -1.19
N LYS A 176 -10.64 -22.53 -1.39
CA LYS A 176 -10.29 -23.80 -2.07
C LYS A 176 -9.87 -23.59 -3.51
N GLU A 177 -10.32 -22.50 -4.12
CA GLU A 177 -10.01 -22.06 -5.47
C GLU A 177 -8.68 -21.26 -5.54
N GLY A 178 -7.99 -21.09 -4.41
CA GLY A 178 -6.70 -20.40 -4.33
C GLY A 178 -6.79 -18.87 -4.45
N GLN A 179 -7.97 -18.30 -4.24
CA GLN A 179 -8.27 -16.86 -4.28
C GLN A 179 -8.21 -16.26 -2.86
N LEU A 180 -7.64 -15.06 -2.77
CA LEU A 180 -7.48 -14.35 -1.50
C LEU A 180 -8.84 -13.77 -1.05
N ARG A 181 -9.29 -14.18 0.14
CA ARG A 181 -10.54 -13.70 0.76
C ARG A 181 -10.33 -13.33 2.22
N THR A 182 -11.16 -12.40 2.68
CA THR A 182 -11.32 -12.09 4.09
C THR A 182 -12.13 -13.13 4.84
N THR A 183 -11.88 -13.25 6.13
CA THR A 183 -12.66 -14.10 7.03
C THR A 183 -13.78 -13.32 7.72
N LEU A 184 -14.80 -14.02 8.22
CA LEU A 184 -16.09 -13.46 8.68
C LEU A 184 -16.00 -12.49 9.88
N GLN A 185 -14.87 -12.41 10.58
CA GLN A 185 -14.70 -11.54 11.74
C GLN A 185 -14.31 -10.10 11.35
N ARG A 186 -15.22 -9.39 10.66
CA ARG A 186 -15.05 -7.98 10.35
C ARG A 186 -15.56 -7.11 11.49
N ALA A 187 -14.68 -6.70 12.42
CA ALA A 187 -15.03 -5.65 13.37
C ALA A 187 -14.77 -4.29 12.72
N ARG A 188 -15.79 -3.42 12.73
CA ARG A 188 -15.72 -2.10 12.10
C ARG A 188 -16.10 -1.02 13.08
N ALA A 189 -15.27 0.01 13.16
CA ALA A 189 -15.53 1.22 13.93
C ALA A 189 -15.28 2.46 13.05
N CYS A 190 -16.12 3.49 13.17
CA CYS A 190 -15.91 4.76 12.49
C CYS A 190 -16.03 5.92 13.46
N LYS A 191 -15.18 6.94 13.31
CA LYS A 191 -15.20 8.15 14.12
C LYS A 191 -15.14 9.38 13.23
N THR A 192 -16.03 10.33 13.48
CA THR A 192 -16.03 11.63 12.81
C THR A 192 -15.22 12.63 13.63
N TYR A 193 -14.42 13.44 12.97
CA TYR A 193 -13.65 14.51 13.60
C TYR A 193 -13.53 15.71 12.65
N LYS A 194 -13.23 16.88 13.21
CA LYS A 194 -13.04 18.12 12.44
C LYS A 194 -11.54 18.40 12.35
N ILE A 195 -11.05 18.71 11.16
CA ILE A 195 -9.66 19.17 10.97
C ILE A 195 -9.67 20.71 10.95
N HIS A 196 -8.75 21.31 11.71
CA HIS A 196 -8.50 22.75 11.66
C HIS A 196 -7.61 23.08 10.45
N HIS A 197 -7.89 24.20 9.78
CA HIS A 197 -7.32 24.64 8.50
C HIS A 197 -5.82 24.54 8.31
N ASP A 198 -5.04 24.55 9.38
CA ASP A 198 -3.61 24.80 9.32
C ASP A 198 -2.77 23.55 9.07
N SER A 199 -3.39 22.36 9.05
CA SER A 199 -2.67 21.15 8.69
C SER A 199 -2.52 21.05 7.17
N ARG A 200 -1.49 21.71 6.63
CA ARG A 200 -0.93 21.44 5.29
C ARG A 200 -0.29 20.03 5.19
N GLY A 201 -0.65 19.13 6.10
CA GLY A 201 -0.14 17.77 6.25
C GLY A 201 -0.80 16.77 5.31
N SER A 202 -0.21 15.57 5.26
CA SER A 202 -0.65 14.46 4.41
C SER A 202 -2.15 14.17 4.57
N ARG A 203 -2.87 14.12 3.44
CA ARG A 203 -4.29 13.72 3.39
C ARG A 203 -4.50 12.22 3.64
N LYS A 204 -3.43 11.42 3.63
CA LYS A 204 -3.47 9.97 3.90
C LYS A 204 -3.25 9.73 5.40
N PRO A 205 -4.00 8.80 6.02
CA PRO A 205 -3.80 8.48 7.42
C PRO A 205 -2.39 7.93 7.65
N VAL A 206 -1.85 8.19 8.83
CA VAL A 206 -0.67 7.49 9.37
C VAL A 206 -1.19 6.55 10.44
N ALA A 207 -0.79 5.29 10.39
CA ALA A 207 -1.18 4.30 11.38
C ALA A 207 -0.03 3.29 11.53
N PHE A 208 0.08 2.72 12.73
CA PHE A 208 1.05 1.69 13.10
C PHE A 208 0.35 0.74 14.08
N TRP A 209 0.85 -0.49 14.15
CA TRP A 209 0.45 -1.50 15.11
C TRP A 209 1.66 -1.81 16.00
N LEU A 210 1.45 -1.94 17.31
CA LEU A 210 2.48 -2.23 18.32
C LEU A 210 2.32 -3.65 18.84
#